data_AF-A0A2D8JDQ0-F1
#
_entry.id   AF-A0A2D8JDQ0-F1
#
_cell.length_a   1.000
_cell.length_b   1.000
_cell.length_c   1.000
_cell.angle_alpha   90.00
_cell.angle_beta   90.00
_cell.angle_gamma   90.00
#
_symmetry.space_group_name_H-M   'P 1'
#
loop_
_entity.id
_entity.type
_entity.pdbx_description
1 polymer ?
#
loop_
_entity_poly.entity_id
_entity_poly.type
_entity_poly.pdbx_seq_one_letter_code
_entity_poly.pdbx_strand_id
1 'polypeptide(L)'
;MRFPSGREVEIDGTRTVRGAGEAGFYTFVRQDSVLSILALNPPSSESFLEPIEVSDLQEAIGKSVIPIDRTEAWDLSVYRARQGPELWWPLLLGLLLLLMAEALMATSGPASPLSRLGGSSGSTESGD
;
A
#
# COMPACT_ATOMS: atom_id res chain seq x y z
N MET A 1 -28.25 2.47 -11.10
CA MET A 1 -27.34 2.06 -12.20
C MET A 1 -27.45 3.08 -13.30
N ARG A 2 -26.33 3.56 -13.80
CA ARG A 2 -26.24 4.49 -14.92
C ARG A 2 -25.85 3.72 -16.19
N PHE A 3 -26.62 3.90 -17.25
CA PHE A 3 -26.40 3.31 -18.57
C PHE A 3 -25.36 4.12 -19.36
N PRO A 4 -24.75 3.53 -20.41
CA PRO A 4 -23.85 4.26 -21.32
C PRO A 4 -24.51 5.50 -21.92
N SER A 5 -25.81 5.44 -22.21
CA SER A 5 -26.63 6.56 -22.68
C SER A 5 -26.84 7.69 -21.65
N GLY A 6 -26.32 7.55 -20.42
CA GLY A 6 -26.52 8.50 -19.33
C GLY A 6 -27.84 8.33 -18.57
N ARG A 7 -28.71 7.43 -19.01
CA ARG A 7 -29.97 7.11 -18.31
C ARG A 7 -29.69 6.42 -16.98
N GLU A 8 -30.35 6.89 -15.92
CA GLU A 8 -30.27 6.26 -14.60
C GLU A 8 -31.51 5.42 -14.31
N VAL A 9 -31.27 4.22 -13.79
CA VAL A 9 -32.32 3.26 -13.41
C VAL A 9 -32.01 2.74 -12.02
N GLU A 10 -32.98 2.81 -11.12
CA GLU A 10 -32.89 2.21 -9.80
C GLU A 10 -32.98 0.69 -9.91
N ILE A 11 -32.00 -0.01 -9.32
CA ILE A 11 -31.94 -1.47 -9.35
C ILE A 11 -32.05 -1.95 -7.92
N ASP A 12 -33.15 -2.65 -7.65
CA ASP A 12 -33.32 -3.44 -6.45
C ASP A 12 -32.43 -4.70 -6.57
N GLY A 13 -31.68 -5.01 -5.51
CA GLY A 13 -30.63 -6.05 -5.49
C GLY A 13 -31.10 -7.48 -5.77
N THR A 14 -32.40 -7.66 -6.02
CA THR A 14 -33.05 -8.91 -6.41
C THR A 14 -33.20 -9.07 -7.93
N ARG A 15 -32.97 -8.01 -8.72
CA ARG A 15 -33.11 -8.04 -10.18
C ARG A 15 -31.79 -8.39 -10.85
N THR A 16 -31.74 -9.57 -11.48
CA THR A 16 -30.69 -9.90 -12.44
C THR A 16 -30.85 -9.04 -13.69
N VAL A 17 -29.89 -8.17 -13.97
CA VAL A 17 -29.81 -7.43 -15.24
C VAL A 17 -29.43 -8.43 -16.34
N ARG A 18 -30.43 -8.98 -17.01
CA ARG A 18 -30.24 -9.82 -18.21
C ARG A 18 -30.35 -8.93 -19.44
N GLY A 19 -29.24 -8.76 -20.14
CA GLY A 19 -29.21 -8.09 -21.44
C GLY A 19 -29.03 -6.59 -21.34
N ALA A 20 -27.77 -6.14 -21.27
CA ALA A 20 -27.41 -4.79 -21.66
C ALA A 20 -27.65 -4.63 -23.17
N GLY A 21 -28.80 -4.07 -23.56
CA GLY A 21 -29.13 -3.80 -24.97
C GLY A 21 -28.26 -2.71 -25.62
N GLU A 22 -27.43 -2.02 -24.84
CA GLU A 22 -26.50 -0.98 -25.28
C GLU A 22 -25.06 -1.41 -24.98
N ALA A 23 -24.18 -1.18 -25.94
CA ALA A 23 -22.74 -1.30 -25.76
C ALA A 23 -22.21 -0.17 -24.86
N GLY A 24 -21.35 -0.48 -23.90
CA GLY A 24 -20.57 0.52 -23.18
C GLY A 24 -20.42 0.28 -21.68
N PHE A 25 -20.07 1.36 -20.97
CA PHE A 25 -19.81 1.34 -19.53
C PHE A 25 -21.09 1.53 -18.72
N TYR A 26 -21.33 0.60 -17.82
CA TYR A 26 -22.41 0.64 -16.87
C TYR A 26 -21.88 0.95 -15.47
N THR A 27 -22.38 2.02 -14.87
CA THR A 27 -21.92 2.47 -13.55
C THR A 27 -22.94 2.11 -12.48
N PHE A 28 -22.52 1.33 -11.50
CA PHE A 28 -23.31 1.04 -10.31
C PHE A 28 -22.99 2.11 -9.26
N VAL A 29 -23.99 2.91 -8.93
CA VAL A 29 -23.87 4.02 -7.98
C VAL A 29 -24.75 3.71 -6.78
N ARG A 30 -24.28 4.04 -5.57
CA ARG A 30 -25.06 4.06 -4.34
C ARG A 30 -24.88 5.42 -3.69
N GLN A 31 -25.97 6.17 -3.54
CA GLN A 31 -25.95 7.56 -3.08
C GLN A 31 -24.96 8.36 -3.95
N ASP A 32 -23.87 8.87 -3.36
CA ASP A 32 -22.85 9.66 -4.08
C ASP A 32 -21.57 8.87 -4.40
N SER A 33 -21.58 7.54 -4.23
CA SER A 33 -20.40 6.69 -4.43
C SER A 33 -20.57 5.72 -5.59
N VAL A 34 -19.54 5.64 -6.45
CA VAL A 34 -19.44 4.62 -7.49
C VAL A 34 -18.99 3.31 -6.85
N LEU A 35 -19.85 2.30 -6.87
CA LEU A 35 -19.57 0.96 -6.35
C LEU A 35 -18.77 0.11 -7.34
N SER A 36 -19.09 0.21 -8.64
CA SER A 36 -18.48 -0.62 -9.67
C SER A 36 -18.76 -0.07 -11.06
N ILE A 37 -17.86 -0.31 -12.00
CA ILE A 37 -18.01 -0.01 -13.43
C ILE A 37 -17.84 -1.31 -14.19
N LEU A 38 -18.81 -1.66 -15.03
CA LEU A 38 -18.78 -2.87 -15.85
C LEU A 38 -18.90 -2.51 -17.33
N ALA A 39 -17.95 -2.94 -18.15
CA ALA A 39 -18.03 -2.85 -19.60
C ALA A 39 -18.86 -4.04 -20.12
N LEU A 40 -19.97 -3.77 -20.78
CA LEU A 40 -20.83 -4.79 -21.38
C LEU A 40 -20.97 -4.52 -22.88
N ASN A 41 -20.94 -5.60 -23.67
CA ASN A 41 -21.06 -5.56 -25.14
C ASN A 41 -20.16 -4.50 -25.79
N PRO A 42 -18.83 -4.45 -25.53
CA PRO A 42 -17.96 -3.51 -26.22
C PRO A 42 -18.17 -3.67 -27.74
N PRO A 43 -18.30 -2.56 -28.49
CA PRO A 43 -18.53 -2.65 -29.92
C PRO A 43 -17.39 -3.44 -30.56
N SER A 44 -17.70 -4.34 -31.48
CA SER A 44 -16.70 -5.22 -32.07
C SER A 44 -15.58 -4.44 -32.77
N SER A 45 -15.83 -3.19 -33.19
CA SER A 45 -14.82 -2.26 -33.69
C SER A 45 -13.68 -1.96 -32.70
N GLU A 46 -13.91 -2.05 -31.39
CA GLU A 46 -12.84 -1.99 -30.37
C GLU A 46 -12.01 -3.28 -30.30
N SER A 47 -12.54 -4.38 -30.82
CA SER A 47 -11.81 -5.67 -30.92
C SER A 47 -11.15 -5.86 -32.29
N PHE A 48 -11.58 -5.13 -33.33
CA PHE A 48 -10.98 -5.10 -34.66
C PHE A 48 -10.00 -3.93 -34.80
N LEU A 49 -9.09 -3.80 -33.84
CA LEU A 49 -8.00 -2.86 -33.96
C LEU A 49 -6.93 -3.49 -34.86
N GLU A 50 -6.66 -2.84 -35.98
CA GLU A 50 -5.42 -3.09 -36.74
C GLU A 50 -4.23 -2.89 -35.78
N PRO A 51 -3.24 -3.79 -35.77
CA PRO A 51 -2.10 -3.66 -34.89
C PRO A 51 -1.49 -2.26 -35.01
N ILE A 52 -1.38 -1.55 -33.87
CA ILE A 52 -0.72 -0.25 -33.85
C ILE A 52 0.78 -0.45 -34.05
N GLU A 53 1.38 0.35 -34.93
CA GLU A 53 2.82 0.35 -35.11
C GLU A 53 3.53 0.83 -33.84
N VAL A 54 4.66 0.22 -33.53
CA VAL A 54 5.40 0.48 -32.28
C VAL A 54 5.88 1.93 -32.22
N SER A 55 6.17 2.54 -33.36
CA SER A 55 6.52 3.98 -33.48
C SER A 55 5.40 4.88 -32.98
N ASP A 56 4.19 4.59 -33.41
CA ASP A 56 3.01 5.42 -33.15
C ASP A 56 2.59 5.30 -31.68
N LEU A 57 2.76 4.09 -31.12
CA LEU A 57 2.57 3.84 -29.70
C LEU A 57 3.57 4.62 -28.82
N GLN A 58 4.84 4.66 -29.20
CA GLN A 58 5.86 5.44 -28.47
C GLN A 58 5.60 6.94 -28.55
N GLU A 59 5.14 7.43 -29.70
CA GLU A 59 4.77 8.84 -29.88
C GLU A 59 3.55 9.22 -29.03
N ALA A 60 2.53 8.36 -28.99
CA ALA A 60 1.29 8.60 -28.23
C ALA A 60 1.49 8.57 -26.71
N ILE A 61 2.33 7.67 -26.19
CA ILE A 61 2.57 7.53 -24.73
C ILE A 61 3.65 8.51 -24.25
N GLY A 62 4.59 8.89 -25.12
CA GLY A 62 5.64 9.86 -24.87
C GLY A 62 7.02 9.25 -24.62
N LYS A 63 8.03 10.12 -24.53
CA LYS A 63 9.47 9.74 -24.59
C LYS A 63 9.99 8.92 -23.40
N SER A 64 9.19 8.71 -22.36
CA SER A 64 9.56 7.98 -21.15
C SER A 64 9.12 6.51 -21.16
N VAL A 65 8.78 5.97 -22.33
CA VAL A 65 8.42 4.55 -22.47
C VAL A 65 9.67 3.70 -22.55
N ILE A 66 9.76 2.71 -21.67
CA ILE A 66 10.78 1.66 -21.72
C ILE A 66 10.11 0.43 -22.35
N PRO A 67 10.43 0.07 -23.62
CA PRO A 67 9.90 -1.14 -24.23
C PRO A 67 10.45 -2.37 -23.50
N ILE A 68 9.57 -3.30 -23.16
CA ILE A 68 9.91 -4.55 -22.48
C ILE A 68 9.59 -5.69 -23.44
N ASP A 69 10.61 -6.12 -24.17
CA ASP A 69 10.46 -7.15 -25.22
C ASP A 69 10.57 -8.58 -24.67
N ARG A 70 10.85 -8.73 -23.37
CA ARG A 70 11.01 -10.03 -22.70
C ARG A 70 10.21 -10.07 -21.40
N THR A 71 9.41 -11.12 -21.22
CA THR A 71 8.57 -11.33 -20.03
C THR A 71 9.38 -11.28 -18.74
N GLU A 72 10.61 -11.78 -18.73
CA GLU A 72 11.50 -11.77 -17.56
C GLU A 72 11.95 -10.36 -17.13
N ALA A 73 11.99 -9.41 -18.06
CA ALA A 73 12.35 -8.02 -17.78
C ALA A 73 11.17 -7.20 -17.24
N TRP A 74 9.96 -7.74 -17.31
CA TRP A 74 8.74 -7.12 -16.79
C TRP A 74 8.77 -7.05 -15.26
N ASP A 75 9.11 -8.16 -14.59
CA ASP A 75 9.15 -8.20 -13.14
C ASP A 75 10.19 -7.22 -12.59
N LEU A 76 11.38 -7.18 -13.19
CA LEU A 76 12.45 -6.27 -12.76
C LEU A 76 12.09 -4.78 -12.93
N SER A 77 11.40 -4.43 -14.02
CA SER A 77 11.03 -3.05 -14.34
C SER A 77 9.85 -2.56 -13.52
N VAL A 78 8.84 -3.40 -13.27
CA VAL A 78 7.73 -3.10 -12.36
C VAL A 78 8.23 -2.93 -10.92
N TYR A 79 9.14 -3.79 -10.46
CA TYR A 79 9.76 -3.66 -9.14
C TYR A 79 10.56 -2.36 -9.02
N ARG A 80 11.40 -2.00 -10.00
CA ARG A 80 12.16 -0.74 -9.97
C ARG A 80 11.29 0.50 -10.06
N ALA A 81 10.23 0.49 -10.88
CA ALA A 81 9.37 1.65 -11.06
C ALA A 81 8.42 1.88 -9.86
N ARG A 82 8.07 0.81 -9.11
CA ARG A 82 7.22 0.88 -7.92
C ARG A 82 7.97 0.94 -6.60
N GLN A 83 9.29 0.77 -6.59
CA GLN A 83 10.13 1.07 -5.44
C GLN A 83 10.25 2.60 -5.29
N GLY A 84 9.23 3.21 -4.66
CA GLY A 84 9.51 4.37 -3.82
C GLY A 84 10.60 3.99 -2.80
N PRO A 85 11.41 4.95 -2.31
CA PRO A 85 12.49 4.67 -1.36
C PRO A 85 11.93 3.78 -0.25
N GLU A 86 12.47 2.57 -0.12
CA GLU A 86 11.95 1.49 0.74
C GLU A 86 12.12 1.85 2.23
N LEU A 87 11.38 2.86 2.69
CA LEU A 87 11.49 3.46 4.02
C LEU A 87 11.16 2.48 5.14
N TRP A 88 10.52 1.36 4.84
CA TRP A 88 10.18 0.34 5.82
C TRP A 88 11.42 -0.40 6.34
N TRP A 89 12.44 -0.65 5.51
CA TRP A 89 13.67 -1.32 5.93
C TRP A 89 14.47 -0.53 6.99
N PRO A 90 14.76 0.78 6.81
CA PRO A 90 15.43 1.55 7.86
C PRO A 90 14.56 1.74 9.11
N LEU A 91 13.22 1.74 8.97
CA LEU A 91 12.31 1.76 10.13
C LEU A 91 12.40 0.46 10.95
N LEU A 92 12.45 -0.70 10.29
CA LEU A 92 12.67 -1.99 10.97
C LEU A 92 14.03 -2.03 11.66
N LEU A 93 15.07 -1.51 11.02
CA LEU A 93 16.40 -1.41 11.62
C LEU A 93 16.39 -0.51 12.86
N GLY A 94 15.72 0.64 12.79
CA GLY A 94 15.55 1.55 13.93
C GLY A 94 14.78 0.90 15.08
N LEU A 95 13.71 0.16 14.78
CA LEU A 95 12.95 -0.59 15.78
C LEU A 95 13.80 -1.68 16.45
N LEU A 96 14.62 -2.41 15.68
CA LEU A 96 15.54 -3.42 16.23
C LEU A 96 16.55 -2.79 17.19
N LEU A 97 17.14 -1.65 16.81
CA LEU A 97 18.07 -0.90 17.65
C LEU A 97 17.41 -0.43 18.95
N LEU A 98 16.17 0.07 18.86
CA LEU A 98 15.39 0.48 20.02
C LEU A 98 15.15 -0.71 20.98
N LEU A 99 14.76 -1.86 20.45
CA LEU A 99 14.55 -3.08 21.23
C LEU A 99 15.83 -3.57 21.91
N MET A 100 16.98 -3.46 21.23
CA MET A 100 18.28 -3.78 21.84
C MET A 100 18.59 -2.82 23.01
N ALA A 101 18.39 -1.51 22.82
CA ALA A 101 18.62 -0.54 23.87
C ALA A 101 17.73 -0.79 25.11
N GLU A 102 16.45 -1.07 24.89
CA GLU A 102 15.49 -1.44 25.93
C GLU A 102 15.92 -2.73 26.66
N ALA A 103 16.35 -3.76 25.92
CA ALA A 103 16.84 -4.99 26.52
C ALA A 103 18.08 -4.75 27.39
N LEU A 104 19.04 -3.93 26.92
CA LEU A 104 20.23 -3.58 27.72
C LEU A 104 19.83 -2.84 29.00
N MET A 105 18.96 -1.82 28.91
CA MET A 105 18.47 -1.08 30.07
C MET A 105 17.72 -1.96 31.06
N ALA A 106 16.85 -2.85 30.56
CA ALA A 106 16.12 -3.80 31.39
C ALA A 106 17.04 -4.77 32.14
N THR A 107 18.17 -5.18 31.52
CA THR A 107 19.15 -6.07 32.15
C THR A 107 20.05 -5.37 33.17
N SER A 108 20.15 -4.04 33.16
CA SER A 108 21.11 -3.33 34.03
C SER A 108 20.66 -3.21 35.49
N GLY A 109 19.42 -3.57 35.81
CA GLY A 109 18.85 -3.53 37.17
C GLY A 109 18.73 -2.12 37.75
N PRO A 110 17.82 -1.88 38.72
CA PRO A 110 17.78 -0.60 39.41
C PRO A 110 19.07 -0.41 40.21
N ALA A 111 19.82 0.67 39.93
CA ALA A 111 20.93 1.09 40.78
C ALA A 111 20.36 1.46 42.16
N SER A 112 20.45 0.52 43.11
CA SER A 112 19.92 0.68 44.46
C SER A 112 20.69 1.79 45.19
N PRO A 113 20.09 2.96 45.47
CA PRO A 113 20.83 4.09 46.07
C PRO A 113 20.95 4.01 47.60
N LEU A 114 20.57 2.91 48.23
CA LEU A 114 20.44 2.81 49.70
C LEU A 114 21.41 1.80 50.31
N SER A 115 22.71 2.13 50.30
CA SER A 115 23.71 1.47 51.16
C SER A 115 24.66 2.44 51.89
N ARG A 116 24.37 3.76 51.90
CA ARG A 116 25.29 4.76 52.51
C ARG A 116 24.77 5.53 53.72
N LEU A 117 23.62 5.15 54.27
CA LEU A 117 22.99 5.87 55.40
C LEU A 117 22.61 4.97 56.59
N GLY A 118 23.22 3.80 56.73
CA GLY A 118 22.99 2.93 57.89
C GLY A 118 24.27 2.22 58.33
N GLY A 119 25.02 2.83 59.25
CA GLY A 119 26.12 2.13 59.92
C GLY A 119 27.18 3.04 60.51
N SER A 120 26.88 3.63 61.67
CA SER A 120 27.79 3.74 62.83
C SER A 120 27.40 4.94 63.70
N SER A 121 26.33 4.79 64.48
CA SER A 121 26.13 5.55 65.72
C SER A 121 26.40 4.63 66.91
N GLY A 122 27.28 5.11 67.80
CA GLY A 122 27.51 4.64 69.17
C GLY A 122 28.39 3.39 69.30
N SER A 123 29.21 3.19 70.33
CA SER A 123 29.58 3.90 71.57
C SER A 123 30.53 2.94 72.31
N THR A 124 31.64 3.41 72.88
CA THR A 124 32.39 2.87 74.05
C THR A 124 33.68 3.71 74.14
N GLU A 125 33.86 4.69 75.03
CA GLU A 125 33.92 4.67 76.51
C GLU A 125 35.17 3.95 77.09
N SER A 126 35.94 4.73 77.89
CA SER A 126 36.96 4.37 78.92
C SER A 126 38.31 3.79 78.46
N GLY A 127 39.47 4.46 78.65
CA GLY A 127 40.29 4.57 79.89
C GLY A 127 41.67 3.92 79.56
N ASP A 128 42.87 4.37 79.92
CA ASP A 128 43.45 5.27 80.92
C ASP A 128 44.53 6.19 80.27
#